data_AF-A0A4Y7I9T5-F1
#
_entry.id   AF-A0A4Y7I9T5-F1
#
_cell.length_a   1.000
_cell.length_b   1.000
_cell.length_c   1.000
_cell.angle_alpha   90.00
_cell.angle_beta   90.00
_cell.angle_gamma   90.00
#
_symmetry.space_group_name_H-M   'P 1'
#
loop_
_entity.id
_entity.type
_entity.pdbx_description
1 polymer ?
#
loop_
_entity_poly.entity_id
_entity_poly.type
_entity_poly.pdbx_seq_one_letter_code
_entity_poly.pdbx_strand_id
1 'polypeptide(L)'
;MSKEIDESDRPWQSYHTVYTNAKAGMDGVDKEKVQKIVYEMSKGSKYFENEERKDAYIKQKIENMRAQCEKLTEMDISHYQMVADKRMVELEAARDLSKTWLHVDMDAFYAAVETLADPSLKGKPMAVGGMSMISTANYEKYDHNFIAASLDEAYLDITEICKERSASSEEIAGELRKDIYEGTGLTCSAGVAPNLLLAKVLWLSLATL
;
A
#
# COMPACT_ATOMS: atom_id res chain seq x y z
N MET A 1 5.27 -34.17 -25.86
CA MET A 1 5.05 -32.91 -26.60
C MET A 1 4.12 -32.03 -25.78
N SER A 2 4.69 -31.28 -24.84
CA SER A 2 4.03 -30.15 -24.19
C SER A 2 3.88 -29.06 -25.25
N LYS A 3 2.64 -28.73 -25.63
CA LYS A 3 2.38 -27.56 -26.47
C LYS A 3 2.81 -26.33 -25.69
N GLU A 4 3.82 -25.62 -26.20
CA GLU A 4 4.03 -24.23 -25.81
C GLU A 4 2.75 -23.47 -26.13
N ILE A 5 2.12 -22.91 -25.09
CA ILE A 5 0.94 -22.06 -25.22
C ILE A 5 1.48 -20.72 -25.73
N ASP A 6 1.12 -20.36 -26.95
CA ASP A 6 1.49 -19.09 -27.59
C ASP A 6 0.95 -17.91 -26.76
N GLU A 7 1.80 -16.93 -26.44
CA GLU A 7 1.41 -15.69 -25.75
C GLU A 7 0.29 -14.93 -26.49
N SER A 8 0.05 -15.23 -27.77
CA SER A 8 -1.04 -14.66 -28.56
C SER A 8 -2.46 -15.09 -28.15
N ASP A 9 -2.63 -16.24 -27.47
CA ASP A 9 -3.95 -16.77 -27.10
C ASP A 9 -4.56 -16.07 -25.86
N ARG A 10 -3.76 -15.29 -25.11
CA ARG A 10 -4.20 -14.58 -23.88
C ARG A 10 -3.55 -13.20 -23.73
N PRO A 11 -3.85 -12.23 -24.62
CA PRO A 11 -3.22 -10.90 -24.58
C PRO A 11 -3.50 -10.10 -23.30
N TRP A 12 -4.55 -10.46 -22.54
CA TRP A 12 -4.86 -9.83 -21.26
C TRP A 12 -3.87 -10.17 -20.13
N GLN A 13 -3.08 -11.24 -20.24
CA GLN A 13 -2.14 -11.64 -19.20
C GLN A 13 -0.93 -10.70 -19.10
N SER A 14 -0.55 -10.05 -20.20
CA SER A 14 0.53 -9.06 -20.20
C SER A 14 0.03 -7.64 -19.88
N TYR A 15 -1.28 -7.41 -19.91
CA TYR A 15 -1.90 -6.11 -19.66
C TYR A 15 -2.09 -5.84 -18.16
N HIS A 16 -1.09 -5.20 -17.56
CA HIS A 16 -1.10 -4.85 -16.14
C HIS A 16 -1.53 -3.39 -15.98
N THR A 17 -2.72 -3.17 -15.44
CA THR A 17 -3.20 -1.83 -15.08
C THR A 17 -3.35 -1.68 -13.57
N VAL A 18 -3.45 -0.44 -13.11
CA VAL A 18 -3.76 -0.12 -11.71
C VAL A 18 -5.00 -0.83 -11.18
N TYR A 19 -5.96 -1.18 -12.04
CA TYR A 19 -7.20 -1.87 -11.67
C TYR A 19 -7.04 -3.37 -11.42
N THR A 20 -5.90 -3.95 -11.81
CA THR A 20 -5.64 -5.40 -11.74
C THR A 20 -4.57 -5.77 -10.71
N ASN A 21 -4.01 -4.78 -10.02
CA ASN A 21 -2.98 -4.98 -9.00
C ASN A 21 -3.57 -5.63 -7.74
N ALA A 22 -2.82 -6.52 -7.10
CA ALA A 22 -3.21 -7.11 -5.83
C ALA A 22 -3.34 -6.03 -4.73
N LYS A 23 -4.45 -6.05 -4.00
CA LYS A 23 -4.79 -5.12 -2.90
C LYS A 23 -5.47 -5.92 -1.79
N ALA A 24 -5.40 -5.39 -0.57
CA ALA A 24 -6.06 -5.97 0.60
C ALA A 24 -7.56 -6.20 0.33
N GLY A 25 -8.11 -7.31 0.85
CA GLY A 25 -9.53 -7.65 0.71
C GLY A 25 -9.94 -8.24 -0.65
N MET A 26 -8.98 -8.56 -1.54
CA MET A 26 -9.26 -9.24 -2.82
C MET A 26 -9.05 -10.75 -2.79
N ASP A 27 -9.03 -11.35 -1.60
CA ASP A 27 -8.93 -12.79 -1.44
C ASP A 27 -10.16 -13.49 -2.01
N GLY A 28 -9.94 -14.52 -2.84
CA GLY A 28 -11.03 -15.26 -3.52
C GLY A 28 -11.56 -14.61 -4.80
N VAL A 29 -11.06 -13.44 -5.21
CA VAL A 29 -11.42 -12.84 -6.50
C VAL A 29 -10.70 -13.57 -7.65
N ASP A 30 -11.45 -13.95 -8.69
CA ASP A 30 -10.90 -14.51 -9.94
C ASP A 30 -10.16 -13.42 -10.74
N LYS A 31 -8.85 -13.32 -10.48
CA LYS A 31 -7.99 -12.29 -11.07
C LYS A 31 -7.89 -12.39 -12.59
N GLU A 32 -7.89 -13.61 -13.14
CA GLU A 32 -7.79 -13.81 -14.60
C GLU A 32 -9.07 -13.32 -15.28
N LYS A 33 -10.25 -13.62 -14.72
CA LYS A 33 -11.52 -13.11 -15.22
C LYS A 33 -11.58 -11.59 -15.15
N VAL A 34 -11.16 -10.98 -14.05
CA VAL A 34 -11.14 -9.51 -13.89
C VAL A 34 -10.19 -8.87 -14.91
N GLN A 35 -8.96 -9.38 -15.05
CA GLN A 35 -7.99 -8.89 -16.04
C GLN A 35 -8.54 -8.97 -17.46
N LYS A 36 -9.17 -10.09 -17.82
CA LYS A 36 -9.78 -10.26 -19.14
C LYS A 36 -10.88 -9.22 -19.39
N ILE A 37 -11.78 -9.01 -18.43
CA ILE A 37 -12.86 -8.01 -18.56
C ILE A 37 -12.26 -6.61 -18.70
N VAL A 38 -11.30 -6.23 -17.85
CA VAL A 38 -10.65 -4.91 -17.90
C VAL A 38 -9.95 -4.69 -19.24
N TYR A 39 -9.23 -5.70 -19.74
CA TYR A 39 -8.57 -5.65 -21.05
C TYR A 39 -9.58 -5.42 -22.18
N GLU A 40 -10.61 -6.26 -22.28
CA GLU A 40 -11.61 -6.15 -23.35
C GLU A 40 -12.35 -4.80 -23.32
N MET A 41 -12.66 -4.29 -22.12
CA MET A 41 -13.33 -3.00 -21.95
C MET A 41 -12.43 -1.80 -22.27
N SER A 42 -11.11 -1.94 -22.11
CA SER A 42 -10.16 -0.84 -22.28
C SER A 42 -9.56 -0.80 -23.68
N LYS A 43 -9.48 -1.94 -24.38
CA LYS A 43 -8.81 -2.11 -25.67
C LYS A 43 -9.29 -1.07 -26.70
N GLY A 44 -8.33 -0.41 -27.35
CA GLY A 44 -8.60 0.62 -28.37
C GLY A 44 -8.99 1.99 -27.82
N SER A 45 -8.99 2.19 -26.50
CA SER A 45 -9.12 3.53 -25.90
C SER A 45 -7.79 4.29 -25.91
N LYS A 46 -7.85 5.62 -25.82
CA LYS A 46 -6.66 6.47 -25.62
C LYS A 46 -5.88 6.11 -24.35
N TYR A 47 -6.58 5.64 -23.31
CA TYR A 47 -5.95 5.16 -22.09
C TYR A 47 -5.13 3.89 -22.37
N PHE A 48 -5.72 2.93 -23.09
CA PHE A 48 -5.06 1.70 -23.49
C PHE A 48 -3.79 1.94 -24.31
N GLU A 49 -3.88 2.78 -25.35
CA GLU A 49 -2.70 3.18 -26.14
C GLU A 49 -1.60 3.84 -25.30
N ASN A 50 -1.99 4.60 -24.27
CA ASN A 50 -1.05 5.24 -23.36
C ASN A 50 -0.37 4.22 -22.41
N GLU A 51 -1.12 3.23 -21.91
CA GLU A 51 -0.55 2.16 -21.10
C GLU A 51 0.38 1.28 -21.95
N GLU A 52 0.02 0.94 -23.18
CA GLU A 52 0.92 0.22 -24.11
C GLU A 52 2.22 1.00 -24.36
N ARG A 53 2.14 2.33 -24.50
CA ARG A 53 3.33 3.19 -24.65
C ARG A 53 4.22 3.16 -23.41
N LYS A 54 3.63 3.21 -22.21
CA LYS A 54 4.38 3.12 -20.95
C LYS A 54 5.03 1.75 -20.80
N ASP A 55 4.32 0.69 -21.14
CA ASP A 55 4.84 -0.68 -21.08
C ASP A 55 6.01 -0.86 -22.04
N ALA A 56 5.90 -0.36 -23.27
CA ALA A 56 7.01 -0.36 -24.23
C ALA A 56 8.23 0.41 -23.69
N TYR A 57 8.01 1.57 -23.07
CA TYR A 57 9.08 2.34 -22.44
C TYR A 57 9.73 1.60 -21.27
N ILE A 58 8.94 0.97 -20.41
CA ILE A 58 9.45 0.17 -19.28
C ILE A 58 10.25 -1.04 -19.80
N LYS A 59 9.75 -1.75 -20.81
CA LYS A 59 10.47 -2.86 -21.46
C LYS A 59 11.81 -2.41 -22.01
N GLN A 60 11.84 -1.30 -22.75
CA GLN A 60 13.08 -0.74 -23.26
C GLN A 60 14.04 -0.33 -22.13
N LYS A 61 13.54 0.22 -21.02
CA LYS A 61 14.35 0.54 -19.84
C LYS A 61 14.94 -0.73 -19.19
N ILE A 62 14.18 -1.82 -19.13
CA ILE A 62 14.65 -3.12 -18.64
C ILE A 62 15.75 -3.68 -19.55
N GLU A 63 15.55 -3.66 -20.86
CA GLU A 63 16.55 -4.12 -21.84
C GLU A 63 17.85 -3.31 -21.72
N ASN A 64 17.75 -1.98 -21.64
CA ASN A 64 18.89 -1.11 -21.43
C ASN A 64 19.63 -1.46 -20.12
N MET A 65 18.90 -1.73 -19.04
CA MET A 65 19.50 -2.09 -17.75
C MET A 65 20.16 -3.47 -17.80
N ARG A 66 19.56 -4.45 -18.48
CA ARG A 66 20.17 -5.77 -18.73
C ARG A 66 21.47 -5.64 -19.52
N ALA A 67 21.46 -4.87 -20.60
CA ALA A 67 22.66 -4.62 -21.41
C ALA A 67 23.76 -3.86 -20.64
N GLN A 68 23.40 -3.06 -19.64
CA GLN A 68 24.36 -2.45 -18.71
C GLN A 68 24.93 -3.50 -17.74
N CYS A 69 24.08 -4.37 -17.18
CA CYS A 69 24.52 -5.45 -16.30
C CYS A 69 25.47 -6.43 -17.01
N GLU A 70 25.23 -6.75 -18.28
CA GLU A 70 26.11 -7.63 -19.08
C GLU A 70 27.53 -7.07 -19.28
N LYS A 71 27.71 -5.76 -19.13
CA LYS A 71 29.02 -5.11 -19.25
C LYS A 71 29.81 -5.12 -17.94
N LEU A 72 29.19 -5.48 -16.82
CA LEU A 72 29.85 -5.50 -15.51
C LEU A 72 30.82 -6.67 -15.44
N THR A 73 32.05 -6.36 -15.01
CA THR A 73 33.07 -7.37 -14.75
C THR A 73 33.01 -7.87 -13.32
N GLU A 74 33.67 -9.00 -13.02
CA GLU A 74 33.79 -9.48 -11.63
C GLU A 74 34.46 -8.46 -10.71
N MET A 75 35.41 -7.66 -11.23
CA MET A 75 36.04 -6.58 -10.47
C MET A 75 35.06 -5.46 -10.15
N ASP A 76 34.19 -5.07 -11.09
CA ASP A 76 33.15 -4.07 -10.85
C ASP A 76 32.16 -4.55 -9.78
N ILE A 77 31.70 -5.80 -9.88
CA ILE A 77 30.78 -6.41 -8.92
C ILE A 77 31.42 -6.44 -7.52
N SER A 78 32.68 -6.88 -7.41
CA SER A 78 33.41 -6.89 -6.14
C SER A 78 33.55 -5.49 -5.53
N HIS A 79 33.85 -4.49 -6.37
CA HIS A 79 33.90 -3.09 -5.93
C HIS A 79 32.55 -2.60 -5.40
N TYR A 80 31.46 -2.80 -6.15
CA TYR A 80 30.13 -2.37 -5.72
C TYR A 80 29.62 -3.12 -4.49
N GLN A 81 29.95 -4.41 -4.37
CA GLN A 81 29.65 -5.19 -3.16
C GLN A 81 30.33 -4.56 -1.94
N MET A 82 31.63 -4.24 -2.03
CA MET A 82 32.36 -3.59 -0.95
C MET A 82 31.73 -2.24 -0.56
N VAL A 83 31.31 -1.43 -1.54
CA VAL A 83 30.63 -0.15 -1.29
C VAL A 83 29.28 -0.36 -0.60
N ALA A 84 28.49 -1.33 -1.06
CA ALA A 84 27.20 -1.67 -0.46
C ALA A 84 27.37 -2.19 0.98
N ASP A 85 28.32 -3.09 1.21
CA ASP A 85 28.62 -3.65 2.54
C ASP A 85 29.03 -2.57 3.53
N LYS A 86 29.90 -1.65 3.11
CA LYS A 86 30.26 -0.50 3.93
C LYS A 86 29.03 0.32 4.29
N ARG A 87 28.15 0.58 3.32
CA ARG A 87 26.93 1.36 3.57
C ARG A 87 25.95 0.62 4.49
N MET A 88 25.84 -0.70 4.38
CA MET A 88 25.02 -1.51 5.28
C MET A 88 25.51 -1.40 6.72
N VAL A 89 26.82 -1.48 6.96
CA VAL A 89 27.40 -1.30 8.31
C VAL A 89 27.10 0.09 8.86
N GLU A 90 27.23 1.14 8.05
CA GLU A 90 26.90 2.52 8.46
C GLU A 90 25.41 2.68 8.83
N LEU A 91 24.52 2.12 8.00
CA LEU A 91 23.08 2.17 8.25
C LEU A 91 22.68 1.37 9.48
N GLU A 92 23.31 0.21 9.70
CA GLU A 92 23.06 -0.62 10.88
C GLU A 92 23.51 0.07 12.16
N ALA A 93 24.69 0.70 12.14
CA ALA A 93 25.20 1.45 13.28
C ALA A 93 24.34 2.68 13.63
N ALA A 94 23.65 3.25 12.63
CA ALA A 94 22.75 4.38 12.80
C ALA A 94 21.27 3.98 12.98
N ARG A 95 20.97 2.67 13.12
CA ARG A 95 19.60 2.18 13.27
C ARG A 95 19.00 2.67 14.59
N ASP A 96 17.93 3.46 14.49
CA ASP A 96 17.15 3.93 15.64
C ASP A 96 15.88 3.06 15.79
N LEU A 97 15.75 2.42 16.96
CA LEU A 97 14.57 1.64 17.35
C LEU A 97 13.87 2.23 18.59
N SER A 98 14.26 3.43 19.02
CA SER A 98 13.71 4.08 20.21
C SER A 98 12.32 4.66 20.00
N LYS A 99 11.93 4.88 18.74
CA LYS A 99 10.63 5.40 18.34
C LYS A 99 9.61 4.28 18.20
N THR A 100 8.35 4.62 18.48
CA THR A 100 7.18 3.79 18.22
C THR A 100 6.24 4.59 17.31
N TRP A 101 6.28 4.27 16.03
CA TRP A 101 5.38 4.85 15.03
C TRP A 101 4.13 4.01 14.89
N LEU A 102 2.99 4.69 14.83
CA LEU A 102 1.69 4.11 14.54
C LEU A 102 1.19 4.70 13.23
N HIS A 103 0.86 3.85 12.28
CA HIS A 103 0.18 4.21 11.03
C HIS A 103 -1.27 3.74 11.12
N VAL A 104 -2.21 4.59 10.73
CA VAL A 104 -3.64 4.28 10.66
C VAL A 104 -4.11 4.44 9.23
N ASP A 105 -4.98 3.53 8.79
CA ASP A 105 -5.62 3.50 7.47
C ASP A 105 -7.11 3.13 7.64
N MET A 106 -8.03 4.00 7.23
CA MET A 106 -9.47 3.78 7.36
C MET A 106 -9.96 2.69 6.40
N ASP A 107 -10.74 1.72 6.90
CA ASP A 107 -11.17 0.58 6.08
C ASP A 107 -12.23 1.02 5.05
N ALA A 108 -11.85 1.01 3.77
CA ALA A 108 -12.73 1.39 2.66
C ALA A 108 -13.47 2.74 2.88
N PHE A 109 -12.74 3.72 3.42
CA PHE A 109 -13.26 4.99 3.98
C PHE A 109 -14.54 5.53 3.31
N TYR A 110 -14.47 5.89 2.03
CA TYR A 110 -15.61 6.49 1.33
C TYR A 110 -16.81 5.54 1.22
N ALA A 111 -16.60 4.26 0.92
CA ALA A 111 -17.67 3.27 0.84
C ALA A 111 -18.31 3.02 2.22
N ALA A 112 -17.49 3.04 3.28
CA ALA A 112 -17.97 2.92 4.65
C ALA A 112 -18.81 4.14 5.07
N VAL A 113 -18.39 5.36 4.71
CA VAL A 113 -19.16 6.60 4.90
C VAL A 113 -20.52 6.53 4.20
N GLU A 114 -20.56 6.17 2.91
CA GLU A 114 -21.82 6.06 2.16
C GLU A 114 -22.73 4.94 2.70
N THR A 115 -22.15 3.80 3.12
CA THR A 115 -22.92 2.71 3.75
C THR A 115 -23.51 3.11 5.10
N LEU A 116 -22.81 3.96 5.86
CA LEU A 116 -23.32 4.50 7.11
C LEU A 116 -24.44 5.51 6.87
N ALA A 117 -24.32 6.35 5.84
CA ALA A 117 -25.34 7.31 5.44
C ALA A 117 -26.60 6.63 4.87
N ASP A 118 -26.43 5.54 4.10
CA ASP A 118 -27.52 4.71 3.58
C ASP A 118 -27.29 3.22 3.93
N PRO A 119 -27.88 2.74 5.04
CA PRO A 119 -27.78 1.35 5.46
C PRO A 119 -28.29 0.33 4.45
N SER A 120 -29.09 0.75 3.46
CA SER A 120 -29.57 -0.12 2.39
C SER A 120 -28.45 -0.63 1.50
N LEU A 121 -27.28 0.02 1.53
CA LEU A 121 -26.11 -0.36 0.76
C LEU A 121 -25.27 -1.47 1.45
N LYS A 122 -25.54 -1.78 2.71
CA LYS A 122 -24.82 -2.81 3.46
C LYS A 122 -24.93 -4.18 2.77
N GLY A 123 -23.78 -4.84 2.58
CA GLY A 123 -23.71 -6.16 1.93
C GLY A 123 -23.89 -6.14 0.41
N LYS A 124 -23.97 -4.96 -0.21
CA LYS A 124 -24.03 -4.80 -1.67
C LYS A 124 -22.66 -4.35 -2.20
N PRO A 125 -22.21 -4.86 -3.36
CA PRO A 125 -21.05 -4.30 -4.04
C PRO A 125 -21.32 -2.84 -4.43
N MET A 126 -20.41 -1.93 -4.05
CA MET A 126 -20.51 -0.50 -4.36
C MET A 126 -19.13 0.13 -4.59
N ALA A 127 -19.10 1.31 -5.19
CA ALA A 127 -17.92 2.17 -5.29
C ALA A 127 -18.35 3.63 -5.15
N VAL A 128 -17.50 4.45 -4.53
CA VAL A 128 -17.76 5.87 -4.30
C VAL A 128 -16.77 6.69 -5.14
N GLY A 129 -17.24 7.72 -5.85
CA GLY A 129 -16.40 8.57 -6.69
C GLY A 129 -17.02 9.95 -6.96
N GLY A 130 -16.18 10.99 -7.01
CA GLY A 130 -16.54 12.42 -7.13
C GLY A 130 -15.35 13.35 -6.82
N MET A 131 -15.51 14.68 -6.90
CA MET A 131 -14.42 15.68 -6.94
C MET A 131 -13.97 16.33 -5.60
N SER A 132 -14.38 15.86 -4.43
CA SER A 132 -14.02 16.56 -3.17
C SER A 132 -14.00 15.70 -1.90
N MET A 133 -13.31 16.21 -0.89
CA MET A 133 -12.49 15.50 0.10
C MET A 133 -12.76 16.04 1.54
N ILE A 134 -12.74 15.19 2.59
CA ILE A 134 -13.06 15.51 4.01
C ILE A 134 -11.90 15.16 4.95
N SER A 135 -11.53 16.05 5.88
CA SER A 135 -10.21 16.11 6.54
C SER A 135 -10.14 16.08 8.09
N THR A 136 -10.90 15.27 8.85
CA THR A 136 -10.69 15.29 10.32
C THR A 136 -11.01 14.00 11.08
N ALA A 137 -10.00 13.52 11.83
CA ALA A 137 -10.08 12.56 12.93
C ALA A 137 -9.23 13.09 14.11
N ASN A 138 -9.49 12.64 15.34
CA ASN A 138 -8.99 13.21 16.61
C ASN A 138 -7.53 12.82 16.98
N TYR A 139 -6.64 12.69 16.00
CA TYR A 139 -5.26 12.20 16.20
C TYR A 139 -4.44 13.02 17.21
N GLU A 140 -4.78 14.30 17.40
CA GLU A 140 -4.13 15.20 18.36
C GLU A 140 -4.15 14.68 19.82
N LYS A 141 -5.11 13.81 20.17
CA LYS A 141 -5.14 13.14 21.50
C LYS A 141 -3.92 12.24 21.72
N TYR A 142 -3.33 11.71 20.66
CA TYR A 142 -2.25 10.72 20.69
C TYR A 142 -0.90 11.29 20.25
N ASP A 143 -0.91 12.22 19.29
CA ASP A 143 0.27 12.92 18.81
C ASP A 143 -0.13 14.31 18.28
N HIS A 144 0.38 15.38 18.89
CA HIS A 144 0.14 16.76 18.46
C HIS A 144 0.82 17.10 17.13
N ASN A 145 1.84 16.34 16.72
CA ASN A 145 2.62 16.56 15.51
C ASN A 145 2.40 15.46 14.46
N PHE A 146 1.25 14.77 14.51
CA PHE A 146 0.93 13.70 13.58
C PHE A 146 1.07 14.14 12.12
N ILE A 147 1.45 13.19 11.26
CA ILE A 147 1.63 13.42 9.83
C ILE A 147 0.43 12.84 9.09
N ALA A 148 -0.47 13.70 8.63
CA ALA A 148 -1.54 13.30 7.71
C ALA A 148 -0.94 13.00 6.32
N ALA A 149 -1.14 11.77 5.82
CA ALA A 149 -0.64 11.35 4.51
C ALA A 149 -1.72 11.47 3.42
N SER A 150 -2.96 11.14 3.78
CA SER A 150 -4.18 11.31 2.98
C SER A 150 -5.33 11.62 3.93
N LEU A 151 -6.58 11.45 3.48
CA LEU A 151 -7.74 11.61 4.36
C LEU A 151 -7.98 10.40 5.26
N ASP A 152 -7.68 9.23 4.73
CA ASP A 152 -7.82 7.93 5.37
C ASP A 152 -6.53 7.48 6.06
N GLU A 153 -5.38 8.11 5.79
CA GLU A 153 -4.09 7.71 6.36
C GLU A 153 -3.40 8.78 7.21
N ALA A 154 -2.86 8.37 8.36
CA ALA A 154 -2.01 9.20 9.21
C ALA A 154 -0.88 8.41 9.88
N TYR A 155 0.23 9.08 10.20
CA TYR A 155 1.32 8.56 11.02
C TYR A 155 1.43 9.35 12.32
N LEU A 156 1.58 8.64 13.43
CA LEU A 156 1.68 9.20 14.77
C LEU A 156 2.94 8.67 15.46
N ASP A 157 3.71 9.55 16.09
CA ASP A 157 4.78 9.16 17.02
C ASP A 157 4.17 8.95 18.41
N ILE A 158 3.81 7.70 18.72
CA ILE A 158 3.18 7.34 20.00
C ILE A 158 4.22 7.01 21.10
N THR A 159 5.49 7.34 20.88
CA THR A 159 6.57 6.99 21.82
C THR A 159 6.34 7.57 23.22
N GLU A 160 6.00 8.86 23.31
CA GLU A 160 5.86 9.52 24.61
C GLU A 160 4.57 9.13 25.32
N ILE A 161 3.45 9.03 24.61
CA ILE A 161 2.18 8.59 25.20
C ILE A 161 2.23 7.16 25.74
N CYS A 162 2.96 6.24 25.07
CA CYS A 162 3.20 4.89 25.59
C CYS A 162 3.97 4.93 26.93
N LYS A 163 5.00 5.78 27.03
CA LYS A 163 5.79 5.96 28.26
C LYS A 163 4.97 6.59 29.38
N GLU A 164 4.30 7.70 29.10
CA GLU A 164 3.51 8.47 30.08
C GLU A 164 2.39 7.64 30.69
N ARG A 165 1.72 6.83 29.86
CA ARG A 165 0.59 5.99 30.30
C ARG A 165 1.03 4.62 30.79
N SER A 166 2.32 4.28 30.72
CA SER A 166 2.83 2.91 30.94
C SER A 166 2.02 1.86 30.16
N ALA A 167 1.63 2.19 28.93
CA ALA A 167 0.77 1.37 28.08
C ALA A 167 1.58 0.78 26.92
N SER A 168 1.20 -0.43 26.50
CA SER A 168 1.74 -1.04 25.29
C SER A 168 1.26 -0.29 24.05
N SER A 169 2.03 -0.40 22.97
CA SER A 169 1.68 0.23 21.70
C SER A 169 0.41 -0.36 21.08
N GLU A 170 0.13 -1.61 21.37
CA GLU A 170 -1.06 -2.36 20.98
C GLU A 170 -2.30 -1.85 21.73
N GLU A 171 -2.18 -1.52 23.02
CA GLU A 171 -3.25 -0.88 23.78
C GLU A 171 -3.57 0.51 23.24
N ILE A 172 -2.56 1.33 22.95
CA ILE A 172 -2.75 2.66 22.35
C ILE A 172 -3.40 2.56 20.96
N ALA A 173 -2.94 1.62 20.13
CA ALA A 173 -3.55 1.37 18.82
C ALA A 173 -5.01 0.89 18.95
N GLY A 174 -5.29 -0.01 19.89
CA GLY A 174 -6.63 -0.49 20.19
C GLY A 174 -7.57 0.62 20.67
N GLU A 175 -7.09 1.48 21.57
CA GLU A 175 -7.81 2.67 22.05
C GLU A 175 -8.13 3.61 20.87
N LEU A 176 -7.14 3.92 20.03
CA LEU A 176 -7.32 4.80 18.88
C LEU A 176 -8.38 4.26 17.91
N ARG A 177 -8.31 2.97 17.56
CA ARG A 177 -9.32 2.34 16.68
C ARG A 177 -10.72 2.41 17.29
N LYS A 178 -10.81 2.13 18.60
CA LYS A 178 -12.07 2.20 19.33
C LYS A 178 -12.63 3.62 19.35
N ASP A 179 -11.81 4.62 19.63
CA ASP A 179 -12.19 6.03 19.63
C ASP A 179 -12.68 6.49 18.24
N ILE A 180 -11.99 6.07 17.17
CA ILE A 180 -12.43 6.33 15.79
C ILE A 180 -13.79 5.68 15.54
N TYR A 181 -13.98 4.42 15.93
CA TYR A 181 -15.25 3.73 15.75
C TYR A 181 -16.39 4.36 16.55
N GLU A 182 -16.17 4.71 17.82
CA GLU A 182 -17.18 5.37 18.66
C GLU A 182 -17.53 6.78 18.15
N GLY A 183 -16.54 7.51 17.62
CA GLY A 183 -16.72 8.86 17.11
C GLY A 183 -17.34 8.93 15.70
N THR A 184 -17.10 7.93 14.85
CA THR A 184 -17.45 7.98 13.42
C THR A 184 -18.35 6.84 12.94
N GLY A 185 -18.42 5.73 13.67
CA GLY A 185 -19.05 4.48 13.21
C GLY A 185 -18.24 3.73 12.15
N LEU A 186 -17.04 4.19 11.81
CA LEU A 186 -16.16 3.61 10.79
C LEU A 186 -15.03 2.83 11.45
N THR A 187 -14.58 1.75 10.80
CA THR A 187 -13.43 0.96 11.26
C THR A 187 -12.16 1.42 10.57
N CYS A 188 -11.01 1.14 11.20
CA CYS A 188 -9.71 1.38 10.62
C CYS A 188 -8.72 0.29 11.02
N SER A 189 -7.75 0.07 10.15
CA SER A 189 -6.58 -0.75 10.40
C SER A 189 -5.44 0.11 10.94
N ALA A 190 -4.55 -0.47 11.76
CA ALA A 190 -3.41 0.25 12.30
C ALA A 190 -2.17 -0.65 12.36
N GLY A 191 -1.00 -0.13 11.99
CA GLY A 191 0.28 -0.81 12.06
C GLY A 191 1.24 -0.07 12.99
N VAL A 192 1.93 -0.80 13.87
CA VAL A 192 2.93 -0.24 14.79
C VAL A 192 4.31 -0.74 14.44
N ALA A 193 5.29 0.15 14.36
CA ALA A 193 6.69 -0.24 14.16
C ALA A 193 7.69 0.84 14.61
N PRO A 194 9.00 0.51 14.66
CA PRO A 194 10.03 1.50 15.00
C PRO A 194 10.30 2.58 13.94
N ASN A 195 9.74 2.45 12.74
CA ASN A 195 9.87 3.45 11.67
C ASN A 195 8.62 3.49 10.78
N LEU A 196 8.46 4.59 10.06
CA LEU A 196 7.30 4.86 9.20
C LEU A 196 7.07 3.77 8.13
N LEU A 197 8.14 3.27 7.50
CA LEU A 197 8.05 2.27 6.44
C LEU A 197 7.44 0.97 6.97
N LEU A 198 7.97 0.46 8.09
CA LEU A 198 7.46 -0.76 8.70
C LEU A 198 6.06 -0.56 9.29
N ALA A 199 5.76 0.60 9.88
CA ALA A 199 4.44 0.89 10.42
C ALA A 199 3.38 0.84 9.31
N LYS A 200 3.71 1.39 8.13
CA LYS A 200 2.89 1.28 6.93
C LYS A 200 2.70 -0.19 6.51
N VAL A 201 3.79 -0.95 6.36
CA VAL A 201 3.68 -2.35 5.89
C VAL A 201 2.92 -3.25 6.88
N LEU A 202 3.03 -3.00 8.19
CA LEU A 202 2.43 -3.82 9.23
C LEU A 202 0.93 -3.54 9.47
N TRP A 203 0.32 -2.55 8.81
CA TRP A 203 -1.13 -2.30 8.96
C TRP A 203 -1.97 -3.54 8.62
N LEU A 204 -1.46 -4.44 7.78
CA LEU A 204 -2.14 -5.65 7.34
C LEU A 204 -2.25 -6.74 8.43
N SER A 205 -1.43 -6.69 9.50
CA SER A 205 -1.36 -7.79 10.48
C SER A 205 -2.22 -7.60 11.73
N LEU A 206 -2.69 -6.38 12.00
CA LEU A 206 -3.50 -6.06 13.20
C LEU A 206 -4.97 -5.77 12.87
N ALA A 207 -5.46 -6.20 11.71
CA ALA A 207 -6.85 -6.08 11.32
C ALA A 207 -7.73 -7.07 12.09
N THR A 208 -8.09 -6.74 13.34
CA THR A 208 -9.33 -7.20 13.99
C THR A 208 -9.53 -6.53 15.36
N LEU A 209 -10.56 -5.69 15.46
CA LEU A 209 -11.72 -5.87 16.34
C LEU A 209 -12.89 -5.05 15.78
#